data_AF-A0A3D5JES5-F1
#
_entry.id   AF-A0A3D5JES5-F1
#
_cell.length_a   1.000
_cell.length_b   1.000
_cell.length_c   1.000
_cell.angle_alpha   90.00
_cell.angle_beta   90.00
_cell.angle_gamma   90.00
#
_symmetry.space_group_name_H-M   'P 1'
#
loop_
_entity.id
_entity.type
_entity.pdbx_description
1 polymer ?
#
loop_
_entity_poly.entity_id
_entity_poly.type
_entity_poly.pdbx_seq_one_letter_code
_entity_poly.pdbx_strand_id
1 'polypeptide(L)'
;ISKAPPVEIMEQAFPVFYHHYALHEGSAGAGRTRGGFGLDYELELRNGEARASFVMDHGRFGPQGVLGGSDGDVNKVVVLRGGESYVPLHLSKEQDIPLAPGDRVWVRTPGGGGYGDPLERAPAAVFEDVRLGRYSAEQADSLYGVIVRQEEGGGLSLDAPATDTRRAEMMQARGT
;
A
#
# COMPACT_ATOMS: atom_id res chain seq x y z
N ILE A 1 -4.80 11.49 17.72
CA ILE A 1 -4.10 10.28 17.23
C ILE A 1 -5.15 9.20 17.05
N SER A 2 -5.51 8.86 15.82
CA SER A 2 -6.36 7.71 15.55
C SER A 2 -5.54 6.45 15.82
N LYS A 3 -6.01 5.57 16.70
CA LYS A 3 -5.35 4.28 17.00
C LYS A 3 -6.25 3.17 16.46
N ALA A 4 -5.68 2.25 15.69
CA ALA A 4 -6.37 1.00 15.40
C ALA A 4 -6.47 0.19 16.71
N PRO A 5 -7.64 -0.38 17.03
CA PRO A 5 -7.77 -1.32 18.14
C PRO A 5 -6.90 -2.56 17.87
N PRO A 6 -6.31 -3.19 18.90
CA PRO A 6 -5.61 -4.46 18.73
C PRO A 6 -6.54 -5.53 18.14
N VAL A 7 -5.98 -6.40 17.30
CA VAL A 7 -6.72 -7.48 16.62
C VAL A 7 -7.42 -8.38 17.64
N GLU A 8 -6.75 -8.72 18.74
CA GLU A 8 -7.27 -9.61 19.78
C GLU A 8 -8.53 -9.02 20.45
N ILE A 9 -8.59 -7.70 20.60
CA ILE A 9 -9.76 -7.02 21.17
C ILE A 9 -10.93 -7.07 20.17
N MET A 10 -10.64 -6.91 18.88
CA MET A 10 -11.67 -6.97 17.83
C MET A 10 -12.27 -8.38 17.70
N GLU A 11 -11.43 -9.42 17.74
CA GLU A 11 -11.88 -10.82 17.66
C GLU A 11 -12.61 -11.29 18.94
N GLN A 12 -12.30 -10.70 20.10
CA GLN A 12 -13.06 -10.95 21.34
C GLN A 12 -14.42 -10.26 21.35
N ALA A 13 -14.51 -9.04 20.79
CA ALA A 13 -15.71 -8.23 20.83
C ALA A 13 -16.71 -8.57 19.72
N PHE A 14 -16.24 -9.07 18.58
CA PHE A 14 -17.05 -9.33 17.39
C PHE A 14 -16.78 -10.74 16.85
N PRO A 15 -17.75 -11.37 16.16
CA PRO A 15 -17.60 -12.72 15.62
C PRO A 15 -16.74 -12.75 14.35
N VAL A 16 -15.58 -12.11 14.39
CA VAL A 16 -14.66 -11.98 13.25
C VAL A 16 -13.32 -12.64 13.54
N PHE A 17 -12.61 -13.02 12.49
CA PHE A 17 -11.23 -13.52 12.57
C PHE A 17 -10.38 -12.84 11.52
N TYR A 18 -9.23 -12.29 11.90
CA TYR A 18 -8.30 -11.63 10.99
C TYR A 18 -7.34 -12.68 10.41
N HIS A 19 -7.37 -12.83 9.08
CA HIS A 19 -6.40 -13.67 8.37
C HIS A 19 -5.05 -12.98 8.25
N HIS A 20 -5.07 -11.66 8.03
CA HIS A 20 -3.89 -10.82 8.08
C HIS A 20 -4.25 -9.37 8.40
N TYR A 21 -3.24 -8.65 8.87
CA TYR A 21 -3.28 -7.22 9.10
C TYR A 21 -1.88 -6.64 8.88
N ALA A 22 -1.68 -5.95 7.76
CA ALA A 22 -0.38 -5.54 7.28
C ALA A 22 -0.40 -4.15 6.63
N LEU A 23 0.77 -3.66 6.24
CA LEU A 23 0.84 -2.50 5.36
C LEU A 23 0.38 -2.87 3.96
N HIS A 24 -0.33 -1.97 3.30
CA HIS A 24 -0.57 -2.02 1.87
C HIS A 24 0.74 -1.65 1.16
N GLU A 25 1.64 -2.61 1.01
CA GLU A 25 2.93 -2.42 0.35
C GLU A 25 2.76 -1.88 -1.07
N GLY A 26 3.63 -0.95 -1.47
CA GLY A 26 3.56 -0.26 -2.76
C GLY A 26 2.46 0.81 -2.88
N SER A 27 1.59 0.99 -1.88
CA SER A 27 0.49 1.95 -2.00
C SER A 27 0.88 3.42 -1.86
N ALA A 28 2.05 3.70 -1.29
CA ALA A 28 2.46 5.05 -1.03
C ALA A 28 2.98 5.74 -2.30
N GLY A 29 2.42 6.90 -2.61
CA GLY A 29 2.86 7.74 -3.72
C GLY A 29 4.32 8.14 -3.55
N ALA A 30 5.10 7.94 -4.62
CA ALA A 30 6.50 8.30 -4.66
C ALA A 30 6.67 9.82 -4.64
N GLY A 31 7.71 10.31 -3.96
CA GLY A 31 8.07 11.72 -3.93
C GLY A 31 9.33 11.95 -3.12
N ARG A 32 9.88 13.16 -3.14
CA ARG A 32 10.98 13.55 -2.23
C ARG A 32 10.64 13.17 -0.80
N THR A 33 9.41 13.46 -0.40
CA THR A 33 8.74 12.86 0.77
C THR A 33 7.66 11.91 0.28
N ARG A 34 7.82 10.62 0.54
CA ARG A 34 6.84 9.58 0.21
C ARG A 34 5.56 9.76 1.04
N GLY A 35 4.41 9.43 0.46
CA GLY A 35 3.16 9.31 1.20
C GLY A 35 3.16 8.18 2.24
N GLY A 36 2.12 8.11 3.09
CA GLY A 36 1.93 6.98 4.00
C GLY A 36 1.47 5.73 3.25
N PHE A 37 1.81 4.54 3.73
CA PHE A 37 1.18 3.32 3.23
C PHE A 37 -0.25 3.20 3.78
N GLY A 38 -1.13 2.62 2.97
CA GLY A 38 -2.41 2.12 3.45
C GLY A 38 -2.24 0.86 4.33
N LEU A 39 -3.38 0.30 4.72
CA LEU A 39 -3.49 -0.98 5.41
C LEU A 39 -4.05 -2.03 4.47
N ASP A 40 -3.58 -3.26 4.63
CA ASP A 40 -4.03 -4.45 3.93
C ASP A 40 -4.51 -5.44 4.99
N TYR A 41 -5.81 -5.72 5.02
CA TYR A 41 -6.39 -6.62 6.00
C TYR A 41 -7.51 -7.46 5.42
N GLU A 42 -7.65 -8.67 5.96
CA GLU A 42 -8.73 -9.58 5.61
C GLU A 42 -9.38 -10.13 6.87
N LEU A 43 -10.71 -10.05 6.91
CA LEU A 43 -11.53 -10.49 8.03
C LEU A 43 -12.58 -11.50 7.57
N GLU A 44 -12.71 -12.60 8.31
CA GLU A 44 -13.71 -13.64 8.12
C GLU A 44 -14.82 -13.49 9.16
N LEU A 45 -16.09 -13.62 8.74
CA LEU A 45 -17.19 -13.77 9.68
C LEU A 45 -17.22 -15.22 10.20
N ARG A 46 -17.09 -15.42 11.52
CA ARG A 46 -17.00 -16.75 12.12
C ARG A 46 -18.34 -17.37 12.48
N ASN A 47 -19.32 -16.56 12.86
CA ASN A 47 -20.67 -17.02 13.19
C ASN A 47 -21.70 -15.88 13.07
N GLY A 48 -22.98 -16.24 13.14
CA GLY A 48 -24.08 -15.29 13.04
C GLY A 48 -24.30 -14.75 11.63
N GLU A 49 -25.07 -13.68 11.53
CA GLU A 49 -25.34 -12.94 10.30
C GLU A 49 -24.78 -11.52 10.43
N ALA A 50 -24.14 -11.02 9.38
CA ALA A 50 -23.62 -9.66 9.36
C ALA A 50 -23.86 -9.00 7.99
N ARG A 51 -23.67 -7.68 7.97
CA ARG A 51 -23.72 -6.88 6.74
C ARG A 51 -22.43 -6.08 6.63
N ALA A 52 -21.73 -6.22 5.52
CA ALA A 52 -20.59 -5.38 5.19
C ALA A 52 -21.07 -4.09 4.53
N SER A 53 -20.58 -2.96 5.07
CA SER A 53 -20.87 -1.63 4.54
C SER A 53 -19.58 -0.84 4.44
N PHE A 54 -19.29 -0.35 3.24
CA PHE A 54 -18.10 0.41 2.91
C PHE A 54 -18.50 1.86 2.62
N VAL A 55 -18.02 2.77 3.46
CA VAL A 55 -18.15 4.23 3.27
C VAL A 55 -16.73 4.79 3.22
N MET A 56 -16.07 4.57 2.08
CA MET A 56 -14.67 4.88 1.88
C MET A 56 -14.49 5.78 0.66
N ASP A 57 -13.33 6.43 0.60
CA ASP A 57 -12.89 7.24 -0.54
C ASP A 57 -11.75 6.57 -1.31
N HIS A 58 -11.39 7.18 -2.44
CA HIS A 58 -10.28 6.77 -3.31
C HIS A 58 -10.43 5.41 -4.01
N GLY A 59 -11.65 4.94 -4.28
CA GLY A 59 -11.88 3.71 -5.05
C GLY A 59 -11.53 3.79 -6.54
N ARG A 60 -11.48 5.00 -7.13
CA ARG A 60 -11.13 5.22 -8.55
C ARG A 60 -9.81 5.94 -8.75
N PHE A 61 -9.54 6.93 -7.90
CA PHE A 61 -8.35 7.77 -7.95
C PHE A 61 -7.76 7.84 -6.56
N GLY A 62 -6.45 7.60 -6.45
CA GLY A 62 -5.76 7.65 -5.17
C GLY A 62 -5.63 9.07 -4.61
N PRO A 63 -5.20 9.21 -3.35
CA PRO A 63 -4.81 10.49 -2.80
C PRO A 63 -3.72 11.14 -3.68
N GLN A 64 -3.97 12.38 -4.09
CA GLN A 64 -3.13 13.04 -5.09
C GLN A 64 -1.73 13.36 -4.55
N GLY A 65 -0.72 13.13 -5.39
CA GLY A 65 0.61 13.66 -5.20
C GLY A 65 0.67 15.15 -5.53
N VAL A 66 1.69 15.84 -5.02
CA VAL A 66 1.85 17.29 -5.21
C VAL A 66 3.30 17.67 -5.55
N LEU A 67 3.46 18.74 -6.32
CA LEU A 67 4.76 19.30 -6.71
C LEU A 67 5.73 18.27 -7.32
N GLY A 68 5.22 17.37 -8.16
CA GLY A 68 6.01 16.31 -8.81
C GLY A 68 5.98 14.96 -8.08
N GLY A 69 5.33 14.86 -6.93
CA GLY A 69 5.03 13.57 -6.31
C GLY A 69 3.92 12.82 -7.05
N SER A 70 4.00 11.49 -7.03
CA SER A 70 3.00 10.58 -7.60
C SER A 70 1.81 10.39 -6.66
N ASP A 71 0.65 10.08 -7.23
CA ASP A 71 -0.54 9.70 -6.47
C ASP A 71 -0.29 8.40 -5.67
N GLY A 72 -0.97 8.26 -4.54
CA GLY A 72 -1.04 6.99 -3.82
C GLY A 72 -1.91 5.98 -4.58
N ASP A 73 -1.80 4.71 -4.22
CA ASP A 73 -2.66 3.66 -4.77
C ASP A 73 -4.11 3.81 -4.24
N VAL A 74 -5.04 3.24 -5.00
CA VAL A 74 -6.48 3.30 -4.73
C VAL A 74 -6.91 2.36 -3.61
N ASN A 75 -8.07 2.65 -3.06
CA ASN A 75 -8.81 1.73 -2.20
C ASN A 75 -9.26 0.50 -3.01
N LYS A 76 -9.12 -0.70 -2.44
CA LYS A 76 -9.59 -1.96 -3.02
C LYS A 76 -10.42 -2.70 -1.97
N VAL A 77 -11.61 -3.15 -2.37
CA VAL A 77 -12.50 -3.97 -1.54
C VAL A 77 -12.90 -5.21 -2.33
N VAL A 78 -12.76 -6.37 -1.71
CA VAL A 78 -13.26 -7.63 -2.23
C VAL A 78 -14.00 -8.35 -1.11
N VAL A 79 -15.21 -8.83 -1.39
CA VAL A 79 -15.98 -9.70 -0.50
C VAL A 79 -15.98 -11.09 -1.10
N LEU A 80 -15.45 -12.08 -0.40
CA LEU A 80 -15.52 -13.49 -0.80
C LEU A 80 -16.75 -14.10 -0.15
N ARG A 81 -17.78 -14.43 -0.96
CA ARG A 81 -19.04 -15.03 -0.51
C ARG A 81 -19.21 -16.42 -1.08
N GLY A 82 -19.34 -17.42 -0.22
CA GLY A 82 -19.51 -18.82 -0.67
C GLY A 82 -18.39 -19.31 -1.61
N GLY A 83 -17.18 -18.75 -1.48
CA GLY A 83 -16.03 -19.05 -2.36
C GLY A 83 -15.94 -18.19 -3.63
N GLU A 84 -16.90 -17.32 -3.90
CA GLU A 84 -16.90 -16.42 -5.05
C GLU A 84 -16.46 -14.99 -4.66
N SER A 85 -15.62 -14.37 -5.49
CA SER A 85 -15.19 -12.99 -5.28
C SER A 85 -16.23 -12.00 -5.80
N TYR A 86 -16.63 -11.06 -4.94
CA TYR A 86 -17.48 -9.93 -5.26
C TYR A 86 -16.73 -8.62 -5.05
N VAL A 87 -16.64 -7.80 -6.10
CA VAL A 87 -16.10 -6.43 -6.00
C VAL A 87 -17.27 -5.46 -6.08
N PRO A 88 -17.46 -4.56 -5.08
CA PRO A 88 -18.52 -3.57 -5.11
C PRO A 88 -18.51 -2.73 -6.39
N LEU A 89 -19.68 -2.49 -6.99
CA LEU A 89 -19.79 -1.75 -8.25
C LEU A 89 -19.26 -0.31 -8.12
N HIS A 90 -19.51 0.28 -6.95
CA HIS A 90 -19.03 1.63 -6.62
C HIS A 90 -17.65 1.63 -5.94
N LEU A 91 -16.92 0.50 -5.99
CA LEU A 91 -15.55 0.23 -5.54
C LEU A 91 -15.24 0.47 -4.06
N SER A 92 -15.73 1.57 -3.49
CA SER A 92 -15.50 1.98 -2.11
C SER A 92 -16.77 2.50 -1.42
N LYS A 93 -17.93 2.46 -2.09
CA LYS A 93 -19.22 2.98 -1.60
C LYS A 93 -20.37 2.03 -1.88
N GLU A 94 -20.46 0.96 -1.11
CA GLU A 94 -21.58 0.03 -1.15
C GLU A 94 -21.90 -0.44 0.26
N GLN A 95 -23.18 -0.59 0.56
CA GLN A 95 -23.66 -0.91 1.88
C GLN A 95 -24.48 -2.18 1.83
N ASP A 96 -24.76 -2.73 3.01
CA ASP A 96 -25.78 -3.75 3.16
C ASP A 96 -25.47 -5.09 2.48
N ILE A 97 -24.20 -5.37 2.21
CA ILE A 97 -23.76 -6.62 1.58
C ILE A 97 -23.89 -7.75 2.62
N PRO A 98 -24.77 -8.73 2.42
CA PRO A 98 -24.95 -9.80 3.39
C PRO A 98 -23.73 -10.72 3.45
N LEU A 99 -23.36 -11.11 4.67
CA LEU A 99 -22.30 -12.07 4.96
C LEU A 99 -22.86 -13.26 5.74
N ALA A 100 -22.44 -14.46 5.35
CA ALA A 100 -22.65 -15.70 6.07
C ALA A 100 -21.35 -16.16 6.77
N PRO A 101 -21.42 -17.07 7.76
CA PRO A 101 -20.23 -17.65 8.37
C PRO A 101 -19.30 -18.27 7.32
N GLY A 102 -18.01 -17.95 7.39
CA GLY A 102 -16.98 -18.35 6.43
C GLY A 102 -16.74 -17.33 5.30
N ASP A 103 -17.65 -16.37 5.09
CA ASP A 103 -17.43 -15.28 4.13
C ASP A 103 -16.33 -14.33 4.63
N ARG A 104 -15.57 -13.77 3.69
CA ARG A 104 -14.40 -12.93 3.97
C ARG A 104 -14.54 -11.57 3.33
N VAL A 105 -13.99 -10.56 3.98
CA VAL A 105 -13.88 -9.19 3.48
C VAL A 105 -12.40 -8.84 3.47
N TRP A 106 -11.86 -8.62 2.27
CA TRP A 106 -10.51 -8.15 2.06
C TRP A 106 -10.54 -6.68 1.67
N VAL A 107 -9.77 -5.87 2.39
CA VAL A 107 -9.68 -4.43 2.18
C VAL A 107 -8.23 -4.01 2.12
N ARG A 108 -7.91 -3.25 1.07
CA ARG A 108 -6.68 -2.45 0.99
C ARG A 108 -7.07 -0.98 1.00
N THR A 109 -6.74 -0.26 2.07
CA THR A 109 -7.00 1.17 2.16
C THR A 109 -6.03 1.93 1.23
N PRO A 110 -6.38 3.14 0.76
CA PRO A 110 -5.49 3.88 -0.12
C PRO A 110 -4.20 4.27 0.61
N GLY A 111 -3.11 4.42 -0.14
CA GLY A 111 -1.89 5.06 0.36
C GLY A 111 -1.93 6.56 0.11
N GLY A 112 -1.15 7.33 0.87
CA GLY A 112 -1.04 8.77 0.68
C GLY A 112 -0.26 9.13 -0.59
N GLY A 113 -0.57 10.28 -1.19
CA GLY A 113 0.21 10.85 -2.29
C GLY A 113 1.60 11.32 -1.85
N GLY A 114 2.55 11.30 -2.76
CA GLY A 114 3.91 11.79 -2.54
C GLY A 114 4.02 13.32 -2.68
N TYR A 115 5.07 13.88 -2.10
CA TYR A 115 5.39 15.32 -2.17
C TYR A 115 6.77 15.54 -2.78
N GLY A 116 6.87 16.38 -3.81
CA GLY A 116 8.13 16.70 -4.49
C GLY A 116 8.59 15.60 -5.45
N ASP A 117 9.54 15.91 -6.34
CA ASP A 117 10.08 14.93 -7.29
C ASP A 117 10.76 13.75 -6.56
N PRO A 118 10.37 12.48 -6.84
CA PRO A 118 11.02 11.30 -6.31
C PRO A 118 12.56 11.27 -6.50
N LEU A 119 13.08 11.80 -7.61
CA LEU A 119 14.52 11.79 -7.88
C LEU A 119 15.31 12.71 -6.93
N GLU A 120 14.65 13.62 -6.22
CA GLU A 120 15.25 14.46 -5.19
C GLU A 120 15.28 13.81 -3.80
N ARG A 121 14.65 12.63 -3.61
CA ARG A 121 14.70 11.91 -2.34
C ARG A 121 16.14 11.49 -2.04
N ALA A 122 16.59 11.64 -0.80
CA ALA A 122 17.93 11.21 -0.41
C ALA A 122 18.12 9.70 -0.65
N PRO A 123 19.16 9.25 -1.38
CA PRO A 123 19.38 7.83 -1.66
C PRO A 123 19.44 6.95 -0.41
N ALA A 124 20.07 7.44 0.67
CA ALA A 124 20.12 6.75 1.95
C ALA A 124 18.73 6.52 2.58
N ALA A 125 17.78 7.44 2.39
CA ALA A 125 16.41 7.28 2.89
C ALA A 125 15.62 6.25 2.07
N VAL A 126 15.87 6.16 0.76
CA VAL A 126 15.30 5.11 -0.09
C VAL A 126 15.90 3.75 0.26
N PHE A 127 17.22 3.68 0.44
CA PHE A 127 17.90 2.47 0.89
C PHE A 127 17.35 1.98 2.24
N GLU A 128 17.08 2.88 3.19
CA GLU A 128 16.46 2.53 4.45
C GLU A 128 15.02 2.00 4.29
N ASP A 129 14.24 2.57 3.36
CA ASP A 129 12.92 2.01 3.03
C ASP A 129 13.06 0.57 2.48
N VAL A 130 14.07 0.28 1.65
CA VAL A 130 14.34 -1.09 1.16
C VAL A 130 14.78 -2.01 2.30
N ARG A 131 15.70 -1.56 3.16
CA ARG A 131 16.19 -2.34 4.31
C ARG A 131 15.06 -2.70 5.28
N LEU A 132 14.06 -1.83 5.41
CA LEU A 132 12.86 -2.05 6.24
C LEU A 132 11.76 -2.84 5.52
N GLY A 133 11.99 -3.32 4.29
CA GLY A 133 11.02 -4.08 3.51
C GLY A 133 9.84 -3.26 2.98
N ARG A 134 9.93 -1.92 3.02
CA ARG A 134 8.86 -1.03 2.53
C ARG A 134 8.84 -0.95 1.00
N TYR A 135 10.00 -1.15 0.39
CA TYR A 135 10.19 -1.23 -1.05
C TYR A 135 11.14 -2.37 -1.40
N SER A 136 10.95 -2.95 -2.57
CA SER A 136 11.95 -3.82 -3.19
C SER A 136 13.08 -2.99 -3.83
N ALA A 137 14.19 -3.65 -4.18
CA ALA A 137 15.27 -2.99 -4.92
C ALA A 137 14.79 -2.49 -6.30
N GLU A 138 13.90 -3.23 -6.95
CA GLU A 138 13.30 -2.84 -8.23
C GLU A 138 12.39 -1.61 -8.08
N GLN A 139 11.65 -1.52 -6.97
CA GLN A 139 10.85 -0.32 -6.66
C GLN A 139 11.74 0.89 -6.35
N ALA A 140 12.87 0.70 -5.66
CA ALA A 140 13.82 1.77 -5.39
C ALA A 140 14.42 2.34 -6.69
N ASP A 141 14.77 1.48 -7.65
CA ASP A 141 15.23 1.90 -8.97
C ASP A 141 14.11 2.60 -9.75
N SER A 142 12.99 1.91 -9.99
CA SER A 142 11.94 2.43 -10.87
C SER A 142 11.29 3.73 -10.37
N LEU A 143 11.12 3.88 -9.05
CA LEU A 143 10.44 5.05 -8.47
C LEU A 143 11.41 6.19 -8.16
N TYR A 144 12.63 5.90 -7.71
CA TYR A 144 13.54 6.91 -7.14
C TYR A 144 14.91 6.97 -7.84
N GLY A 145 15.17 6.10 -8.82
CA GLY A 145 16.46 5.95 -9.49
C GLY A 145 17.57 5.47 -8.56
N VAL A 146 17.23 4.83 -7.44
CA VAL A 146 18.21 4.39 -6.43
C VAL A 146 18.55 2.93 -6.62
N ILE A 147 19.83 2.65 -6.80
CA ILE A 147 20.34 1.31 -7.06
C ILE A 147 20.79 0.67 -5.74
N VAL A 148 20.07 -0.38 -5.34
CA VAL A 148 20.41 -1.22 -4.18
C VAL A 148 20.89 -2.57 -4.70
N ARG A 149 22.05 -3.01 -4.21
CA ARG A 149 22.64 -4.31 -4.55
C ARG A 149 22.50 -5.30 -3.41
N GLN A 150 22.36 -6.55 -3.77
CA GLN A 150 22.50 -7.67 -2.85
C GLN A 150 23.95 -8.12 -2.83
N GLU A 151 24.52 -8.24 -1.64
CA GLU A 151 25.90 -8.66 -1.43
C GLU A 151 26.02 -10.18 -1.33
N GLU A 152 27.19 -10.71 -1.65
CA GLU A 152 27.57 -12.09 -1.37
C GLU A 152 27.59 -12.32 0.15
N GLY A 153 26.48 -12.84 0.67
CA GLY A 153 26.23 -12.95 2.12
C GLY A 153 24.82 -12.52 2.55
N GLY A 154 24.00 -11.99 1.63
CA GLY A 154 22.60 -11.64 1.88
C GLY A 154 22.38 -10.23 2.44
N GLY A 155 23.45 -9.45 2.61
CA GLY A 155 23.38 -8.03 2.93
C GLY A 155 22.86 -7.20 1.76
N LEU A 156 22.41 -5.98 2.06
CA LEU A 156 22.05 -4.97 1.06
C LEU A 156 23.01 -3.79 1.15
N SER A 157 23.40 -3.23 0.01
CA SER A 157 24.19 -1.99 -0.05
C SER A 157 23.67 -1.01 -1.09
N LEU A 158 23.85 0.28 -0.81
CA LEU A 158 23.54 1.37 -1.72
C LEU A 158 24.71 1.57 -2.70
N ASP A 159 24.45 1.47 -4.01
CA ASP A 159 25.42 1.91 -5.02
C ASP A 159 25.16 3.39 -5.37
N ALA A 160 25.95 4.28 -4.77
CA ALA A 160 25.87 5.71 -5.05
C ALA A 160 26.27 6.07 -6.49
N PRO A 161 27.43 5.64 -7.04
CA PRO A 161 27.77 5.90 -8.45
C PRO A 161 26.70 5.44 -9.47
N ALA A 162 26.13 4.24 -9.31
CA ALA A 162 25.09 3.76 -10.20
C ALA A 162 23.77 4.53 -10.00
N THR A 163 23.45 4.92 -8.76
CA THR A 163 22.30 5.79 -8.46
C THR A 163 22.41 7.14 -9.16
N ASP A 164 23.59 7.78 -9.12
CA ASP A 164 23.81 9.08 -9.78
C ASP A 164 23.63 8.96 -11.30
N THR A 165 24.21 7.91 -11.88
CA THR A 165 24.08 7.61 -13.32
C THR A 165 22.61 7.37 -13.68
N ARG A 166 21.92 6.52 -12.91
CA ARG A 166 20.52 6.16 -13.15
C ARG A 166 19.59 7.38 -13.08
N ARG A 167 19.78 8.25 -12.09
CA ARG A 167 19.00 9.49 -11.97
C ARG A 167 19.24 10.43 -13.14
N ALA A 168 20.48 10.57 -13.60
CA ALA A 168 20.79 11.37 -14.78
C ALA A 168 20.09 10.85 -16.04
N GLU A 169 20.07 9.53 -16.25
CA GLU A 169 19.33 8.89 -17.35
C GLU A 169 17.82 9.14 -17.25
N MET A 170 17.23 8.96 -16.06
CA MET A 170 15.80 9.20 -15.84
C MET A 170 15.42 10.67 -16.06
N MET A 171 16.27 11.61 -15.65
CA MET A 171 16.04 13.04 -15.90
C MET A 171 16.10 13.37 -17.40
N GLN A 172 17.05 12.78 -18.14
CA GLN A 172 17.13 12.95 -19.59
C GLN A 172 15.90 12.39 -20.30
N ALA A 173 15.44 11.20 -19.91
CA ALA A 173 14.25 10.57 -20.47
C ALA A 173 12.94 11.33 -20.19
N ARG A 174 12.88 12.15 -19.14
CA ARG A 174 11.74 13.05 -18.85
C ARG A 174 11.75 14.33 -19.69
N GLY A 175 12.92 14.74 -20.19
CA GLY A 175 13.10 15.96 -20.97
C GLY A 175 12.87 15.80 -22.47
N THR A 176 12.77 14.56 -22.96
CA THR A 176 12.41 14.18 -24.34
C THR A 176 10.93 13.90 -24.46
#